data_AF-A0A832CF99-F1
#
_entry.id   AF-A0A832CF99-F1
#
_cell.length_a   1.000
_cell.length_b   1.000
_cell.length_c   1.000
_cell.angle_alpha   90.00
_cell.angle_beta   90.00
_cell.angle_gamma   90.00
#
_symmetry.space_group_name_H-M   'P 1'
#
loop_
_entity.id
_entity.type
_entity.pdbx_description
1 polymer ?
#
loop_
_entity_poly.entity_id
_entity_poly.type
_entity_poly.pdbx_seq_one_letter_code
_entity_poly.pdbx_strand_id
1 'polypeptide(L)' 'MCESKVIIRIGSDERTYEEVAYLGFEGGRITLIDIEGRKHVIEGFTRVVRIDANFVKHTVQVVLE' A
#
# COMPACT_ATOMS: atom_id res chain seq x y z
N MET A 1 5.77 12.49 -12.09
CA MET A 1 4.96 11.53 -11.29
C MET A 1 5.13 11.90 -9.84
N CYS A 2 4.14 11.61 -8.99
CA CYS A 2 4.27 11.78 -7.54
C CYS A 2 4.19 10.38 -6.93
N GLU A 3 5.34 9.78 -6.68
CA GLU A 3 5.47 8.53 -5.97
C GLU A 3 5.23 8.73 -4.47
N SER A 4 4.97 7.62 -3.77
CA SER A 4 4.77 7.64 -2.32
C SER A 4 5.34 6.39 -1.67
N LYS A 5 5.82 6.55 -0.44
CA LYS A 5 6.07 5.44 0.46
C LYS A 5 4.74 4.86 0.92
N VAL A 6 4.54 3.57 0.74
CA VAL A 6 3.34 2.86 1.20
C VAL A 6 3.70 1.93 2.35
N ILE A 7 3.01 2.09 3.48
CA ILE A 7 3.16 1.26 4.67
C ILE A 7 1.90 0.44 4.83
N ILE A 8 2.02 -0.89 4.73
CA ILE A 8 0.92 -1.84 4.90
C ILE A 8 1.07 -2.50 6.27
N ARG A 9 0.02 -2.42 7.11
CA ARG A 9 -0.07 -3.12 8.39
C ARG A 9 -1.13 -4.21 8.34
N ILE A 10 -0.79 -5.44 8.71
CA ILE A 10 -1.71 -6.59 8.77
C ILE A 10 -1.50 -7.29 10.12
N GLY A 11 -2.43 -7.14 11.05
CA GLY A 11 -2.22 -7.61 12.42
C GLY A 11 -0.98 -6.96 13.06
N SER A 12 0.00 -7.79 13.45
CA SER A 12 1.31 -7.34 13.98
C SER A 12 2.36 -7.07 12.90
N ASP A 13 2.12 -7.49 11.65
CA ASP A 13 3.09 -7.37 10.57
C ASP A 13 3.03 -5.98 9.94
N GLU A 14 4.19 -5.40 9.66
CA GLU A 14 4.33 -4.15 8.92
C GLU A 14 5.26 -4.38 7.72
N ARG A 15 4.83 -3.92 6.54
CA ARG A 15 5.60 -3.96 5.30
C ARG A 15 5.68 -2.56 4.72
N THR A 16 6.88 -2.14 4.35
CA THR A 16 7.11 -0.83 3.73
C THR A 16 7.54 -1.02 2.29
N TYR A 17 6.95 -0.23 1.40
CA TYR A 17 7.23 -0.17 -0.03
C TYR A 17 7.58 1.27 -0.38
N GLU A 18 8.77 1.49 -0.90
CA GLU A 18 9.22 2.81 -1.33
C GLU A 18 8.83 3.06 -2.80
N GLU A 19 8.80 4.33 -3.19
CA GLU A 19 8.63 4.77 -4.60
C GLU A 19 7.42 4.14 -5.31
N VAL A 20 6.29 3.98 -4.61
CA VAL A 20 5.07 3.42 -5.20
C VAL A 20 4.40 4.48 -6.07
N ALA A 21 4.22 4.15 -7.35
CA ALA A 21 3.54 4.99 -8.34
C ALA A 21 2.04 4.67 -8.46
N TYR A 22 1.63 3.45 -8.13
CA TYR A 22 0.23 3.01 -8.18
C TYR A 22 -0.12 2.11 -7.00
N LEU A 23 -1.28 2.36 -6.41
CA LEU A 23 -1.88 1.56 -5.35
C LEU A 23 -3.35 1.28 -5.72
N GLY A 24 -3.69 0.01 -5.92
CA GLY A 24 -5.04 -0.43 -6.29
C GLY A 24 -5.60 -1.47 -5.34
N PHE A 25 -6.91 -1.43 -5.12
CA PHE A 25 -7.65 -2.35 -4.25
C PHE A 25 -8.73 -3.06 -5.06
N GLU A 26 -8.72 -4.39 -5.05
CA GLU A 26 -9.71 -5.20 -5.78
C GLU A 26 -9.99 -6.50 -5.03
N GLY A 27 -11.21 -6.70 -4.55
CA GLY A 27 -11.69 -8.01 -4.06
C GLY A 27 -10.79 -8.72 -3.02
N GLY A 28 -10.26 -8.01 -2.02
CA GLY A 28 -9.36 -8.61 -1.02
C GLY A 28 -7.90 -8.74 -1.47
N ARG A 29 -7.55 -8.08 -2.58
CA ARG A 29 -6.19 -7.94 -3.09
C ARG A 29 -5.77 -6.48 -3.11
N ILE A 30 -4.53 -6.22 -2.73
CA ILE A 30 -3.85 -4.94 -2.95
C ILE A 30 -2.78 -5.16 -4.00
N THR A 31 -2.74 -4.28 -4.98
CA THR A 31 -1.67 -4.20 -5.98
C THR A 31 -0.91 -2.91 -5.79
N LEU A 32 0.41 -3.00 -5.61
CA LEU A 32 1.33 -1.87 -5.67
C LEU A 32 2.20 -2.01 -6.92
N ILE A 33 2.45 -0.89 -7.60
CA ILE A 33 3.43 -0.82 -8.68
C ILE A 33 4.38 0.33 -8.36
N ASP A 34 5.67 0.06 -8.30
CA ASP A 34 6.69 1.07 -8.07
C ASP A 34 7.09 1.80 -9.37
N ILE A 35 7.96 2.81 -9.24
CA ILE A 35 8.45 3.59 -10.40
C ILE A 35 9.27 2.76 -11.40
N GLU A 36 9.84 1.64 -10.97
CA GLU A 36 10.56 0.69 -11.85
C GLU A 36 9.59 -0.26 -12.58
N GLY A 37 8.29 -0.18 -12.26
CA GLY A 37 7.25 -1.04 -12.82
C GLY A 37 7.14 -2.41 -12.14
N ARG A 38 7.84 -2.64 -11.02
CA ARG A 38 7.74 -3.89 -10.26
C ARG A 38 6.40 -3.93 -9.55
N LYS A 39 5.72 -5.08 -9.70
CA LYS A 39 4.40 -5.32 -9.13
C LYS A 39 4.52 -6.10 -7.82
N HIS A 40 3.94 -5.56 -6.76
CA HIS A 40 3.75 -6.25 -5.48
C HIS A 40 2.27 -6.52 -5.27
N VAL A 41 1.95 -7.76 -4.91
CA VAL A 41 0.57 -8.18 -4.64
C VAL A 41 0.48 -8.64 -3.20
N ILE A 42 -0.50 -8.12 -2.48
CA ILE A 42 -0.80 -8.48 -1.10
C ILE A 42 -2.21 -9.04 -1.08
N GLU A 43 -2.35 -10.20 -0.45
CA GLU A 43 -3.58 -10.96 -0.30
C GLU A 43 -3.63 -11.55 1.11
N GLY A 44 -4.71 -12.27 1.43
CA GLY A 44 -4.86 -12.94 2.73
C GLY A 44 -5.28 -12.02 3.86
N PHE A 45 -5.83 -10.85 3.54
CA PHE A 45 -6.55 -9.99 4.47
C PHE A 45 -8.05 -10.06 4.19
N THR A 46 -8.86 -9.89 5.22
CA THR A 46 -10.33 -9.89 5.16
C THR A 46 -10.85 -8.57 4.58
N ARG A 47 -10.33 -7.44 5.06
CA ARG A 47 -10.75 -6.10 4.62
C ARG A 47 -9.71 -5.01 4.87
N VAL A 48 -9.88 -3.88 4.19
CA VAL A 48 -9.16 -2.65 4.49
C VAL A 48 -9.86 -1.92 5.63
N VAL A 49 -9.18 -1.74 6.76
CA VAL A 49 -9.70 -1.06 7.94
C VAL A 49 -9.56 0.45 7.82
N ARG A 50 -8.40 0.91 7.36
CA ARG A 50 -8.08 2.34 7.28
C ARG A 50 -7.07 2.63 6.18
N ILE A 51 -7.23 3.76 5.51
CA ILE A 51 -6.24 4.37 4.62
C ILE A 51 -5.99 5.78 5.13
N ASP A 52 -4.72 6.12 5.36
CA ASP A 52 -4.26 7.45 5.75
C ASP A 52 -3.22 7.92 4.74
N ALA A 53 -3.56 8.95 3.95
CA ALA A 53 -2.70 9.49 2.91
C ALA A 53 -2.20 10.88 3.31
N ASN A 54 -0.88 11.02 3.42
CA ASN A 54 -0.21 12.28 3.64
C ASN A 54 0.60 12.66 2.40
N PHE A 55 -0.01 13.48 1.54
CA PHE A 55 0.60 13.91 0.27
C PHE A 55 1.77 14.88 0.47
N VAL A 56 1.83 15.62 1.59
CA VAL A 56 2.98 16.50 1.91
C VAL A 56 4.21 15.66 2.25
N LYS A 57 4.00 14.54 2.95
CA LYS A 57 5.07 13.59 3.33
C LYS A 57 5.24 12.45 2.33
N HIS A 58 4.55 12.48 1.20
CA HIS A 58 4.56 11.40 0.21
C HIS A 58 4.40 10.01 0.84
N THR A 59 3.48 9.87 1.81
CA THR A 59 3.30 8.63 2.57
C THR A 59 1.84 8.21 2.56
N VAL A 60 1.58 6.93 2.30
CA VAL A 60 0.27 6.31 2.46
C VAL A 60 0.39 5.15 3.43
N GLN A 61 -0.38 5.18 4.51
CA GLN A 61 -0.48 4.07 5.44
C GLN A 61 -1.82 3.35 5.25
N VAL A 62 -1.76 2.04 5.09
CA VAL A 62 -2.91 1.16 4.91
C VAL A 62 -2.92 0.15 6.06
N VAL A 63 -4.06 0.02 6.74
CA VAL A 63 -4.27 -0.93 7.82
C VAL A 63 -5.29 -1.96 7.37
N LEU A 64 -4.93 -3.24 7.47
CA LEU A 64 -5.71 -4.40 7.06
C LEU A 64 -6.04 -5.29 8.25
N GLU A 65 -7.16 -5.99 8.14
CA GLU A 65 -7.67 -7.02 9.06
C GLU A 65 -8.03 -8.27 8.26
#